data_AF-A0A961ZMH3-F1
#
_entry.id   AF-A0A961ZMH3-F1
#
_cell.length_a   1.000
_cell.length_b   1.000
_cell.length_c   1.000
_cell.angle_alpha   90.00
_cell.angle_beta   90.00
_cell.angle_gamma   90.00
#
_symmetry.space_group_name_H-M   'P 1'
#
loop_
_entity.id
_entity.type
_entity.pdbx_description
1 polymer ?
#
loop_
_entity_poly.entity_id
_entity_poly.type
_entity_poly.pdbx_seq_one_letter_code
_entity_poly.pdbx_strand_id
1 'polypeptide(L)'
;MAGAAIRDRNRKRDFFQRVLDAGARADASVAPELAEALARGVNQIWLWDDAIADSLAAKVAALPNRHAPDIAPATTGPDAAAAHEPSATERVAFDPFAFSAVVLLKRQGAKALLKQLETIESAADLQRLAEAQHLGVDRDITDVETLRRAIVAGAEQRLADRRAAAS
;
A
#
# COMPACT_ATOMS: atom_id res chain seq x y z
N MET A 1 -13.31 18.10 -12.20
CA MET A 1 -12.08 18.67 -11.60
C MET A 1 -10.91 17.86 -12.08
N ALA A 2 -9.98 18.45 -12.81
CA ALA A 2 -8.81 17.74 -13.36
C ALA A 2 -7.68 17.82 -12.34
N GLY A 3 -7.37 16.70 -11.67
CA GLY A 3 -6.19 16.60 -10.81
C GLY A 3 -4.90 16.73 -11.63
N ALA A 4 -3.91 17.41 -11.06
CA ALA A 4 -2.59 17.57 -11.65
C ALA A 4 -1.64 16.45 -11.19
N ALA A 5 -1.02 15.78 -12.16
CA ALA A 5 -0.02 14.76 -11.94
C ALA A 5 1.39 15.38 -11.98
N ILE A 6 2.11 15.39 -10.86
CA ILE A 6 3.53 15.78 -10.83
C ILE A 6 4.40 14.54 -11.05
N ARG A 7 5.04 14.48 -12.23
CA ARG A 7 6.02 13.44 -12.60
C ARG A 7 7.45 13.98 -12.66
N ASP A 8 7.59 15.26 -13.00
CA ASP A 8 8.88 15.92 -13.11
C ASP A 8 9.63 15.94 -11.77
N ARG A 9 10.92 15.62 -11.81
CA ARG A 9 11.75 15.47 -10.61
C ARG A 9 11.93 16.80 -9.88
N ASN A 10 12.12 17.90 -10.60
CA ASN A 10 12.28 19.22 -10.00
C ASN A 10 10.97 19.66 -9.33
N ARG A 11 9.84 19.47 -10.01
CA ARG A 11 8.52 19.77 -9.41
C ARG A 11 8.20 18.91 -8.18
N LYS A 12 8.61 17.63 -8.15
CA LYS A 12 8.47 16.78 -6.95
C LYS A 12 9.33 17.28 -5.79
N ARG A 13 10.60 17.64 -6.06
CA ARG A 13 11.50 18.22 -5.06
C ARG A 13 10.92 19.52 -4.49
N ASP A 14 10.50 20.44 -5.35
CA ASP A 14 9.96 21.74 -4.94
C ASP A 14 8.65 21.60 -4.14
N PHE A 15 7.87 20.54 -4.40
CA PHE A 15 6.71 20.19 -3.58
C PHE A 15 7.14 19.74 -2.18
N PHE A 16 8.05 18.76 -2.07
CA PHE A 16 8.51 18.27 -0.76
C PHE A 16 9.24 19.35 0.03
N GLN A 17 10.03 20.19 -0.62
CA GLN A 17 10.71 21.32 0.01
C GLN A 17 9.71 22.25 0.70
N ARG A 18 8.66 22.68 -0.01
CA ARG A 18 7.61 23.54 0.55
C ARG A 18 6.91 22.91 1.77
N VAL A 19 6.66 21.61 1.73
CA VAL A 19 6.01 20.89 2.83
C VAL A 19 6.93 20.79 4.05
N LEU A 20 8.23 20.54 3.84
CA LEU A 20 9.22 20.45 4.90
C LEU A 20 9.51 21.81 5.54
N ASP A 21 9.65 22.85 4.72
CA ASP A 21 9.86 24.23 5.17
C ASP A 21 8.70 24.74 6.01
N ALA A 22 7.46 24.44 5.60
CA ALA A 22 6.26 24.85 6.33
C ALA A 22 6.15 24.23 7.72
N GLY A 23 6.72 23.04 7.92
CA GLY A 23 6.77 22.43 9.23
C GLY A 23 7.84 23.02 10.16
N ALA A 24 8.90 23.63 9.61
CA ALA A 24 10.14 23.92 10.33
C ALA A 24 10.63 22.71 11.19
N ARG A 25 10.31 21.48 10.76
CA ARG A 25 10.56 20.23 11.50
C ARG A 25 11.83 19.51 11.06
N ALA A 26 12.28 19.81 9.86
CA ALA A 26 13.60 19.43 9.39
C ALA A 26 14.53 20.63 9.62
N ASP A 27 15.77 20.35 10.04
CA ASP A 27 16.82 21.36 10.04
C ASP A 27 16.94 21.97 8.64
N ALA A 28 17.06 23.29 8.54
CA ALA A 28 17.15 24.01 7.26
C ALA A 28 18.32 23.51 6.39
N SER A 29 19.34 22.91 7.01
CA SER A 29 20.45 22.25 6.32
C SER A 29 20.11 20.88 5.73
N VAL A 30 19.15 20.14 6.31
CA VAL A 30 18.79 18.76 5.94
C VAL A 30 17.55 18.70 5.04
N ALA A 31 16.66 19.70 5.14
CA ALA A 31 15.46 19.82 4.32
C ALA A 31 15.70 19.64 2.80
N PRO A 32 16.72 20.25 2.17
CA PRO A 32 16.94 20.08 0.72
C PRO A 32 17.38 18.67 0.33
N GLU A 33 18.27 18.05 1.10
CA GLU A 33 18.73 16.68 0.84
C GLU A 33 17.59 15.67 1.01
N LEU A 34 16.75 15.86 2.03
CA LEU A 34 15.58 15.03 2.27
C LEU A 34 14.52 15.19 1.17
N ALA A 35 14.25 16.42 0.73
CA ALA A 35 13.35 16.69 -0.39
C ALA A 35 13.84 16.01 -1.68
N GLU A 36 15.14 16.00 -1.93
CA GLU A 36 15.74 15.31 -3.07
C GLU A 36 15.61 13.78 -2.96
N ALA A 37 15.90 13.20 -1.80
CA ALA A 37 15.76 11.77 -1.55
C ALA A 37 14.30 11.30 -1.78
N LEU A 38 13.32 12.05 -1.27
CA LEU A 38 11.90 11.79 -1.47
C LEU A 38 11.50 11.92 -2.95
N ALA A 39 11.98 12.94 -3.65
CA ALA A 39 11.70 13.13 -5.08
C ALA A 39 12.26 12.01 -5.97
N ARG A 40 13.37 11.36 -5.55
CA ARG A 40 13.96 10.20 -6.23
C ARG A 40 13.17 8.91 -5.96
N GLY A 41 12.71 8.69 -4.73
CA GLY A 41 11.97 7.49 -4.34
C GLY A 41 10.51 7.44 -4.81
N VAL A 42 9.91 8.61 -5.09
CA VAL A 42 8.51 8.70 -5.51
C VAL A 42 8.40 8.75 -7.02
N ASN A 43 7.62 7.83 -7.62
CA ASN A 43 7.38 7.81 -9.06
C ASN A 43 6.56 9.03 -9.53
N GLN A 44 5.41 9.25 -8.91
CA GLN A 44 4.47 10.33 -9.26
C GLN A 44 3.71 10.82 -8.03
N ILE A 45 3.38 12.11 -7.98
CA ILE A 45 2.47 12.72 -7.00
C ILE A 45 1.17 13.10 -7.73
N TRP A 46 0.03 12.71 -7.17
CA TRP A 46 -1.29 13.13 -7.64
C TRP A 46 -1.82 14.23 -6.72
N LEU A 47 -2.11 15.38 -7.28
CA LEU A 47 -2.76 16.50 -6.60
C LEU A 47 -4.15 16.69 -7.20
N TRP A 48 -5.17 16.90 -6.37
CA TRP A 48 -6.51 17.23 -6.86
C TRP A 48 -6.59 18.67 -7.42
N ASP A 49 -5.72 19.57 -6.95
CA ASP A 49 -5.44 20.91 -7.44
C ASP A 49 -4.05 21.36 -6.95
N ASP A 50 -3.48 22.41 -7.55
CA ASP A 50 -2.16 22.92 -7.16
C ASP A 50 -2.15 23.59 -5.77
N ALA A 51 -3.32 23.95 -5.21
CA ALA A 51 -3.45 24.57 -3.89
C ALA A 51 -3.30 23.56 -2.73
N ILE A 52 -3.33 22.26 -3.03
CA ILE A 52 -3.08 21.21 -2.03
C ILE A 52 -1.69 21.32 -1.41
N ALA A 53 -0.68 21.75 -2.17
CA ALA A 53 0.66 21.96 -1.61
C ALA A 53 0.62 22.99 -0.47
N ASP A 54 -0.09 24.10 -0.68
CA ASP A 54 -0.22 25.19 0.29
C ASP A 54 -1.12 24.78 1.48
N SER A 55 -2.20 24.03 1.21
CA SER A 55 -3.08 23.46 2.24
C SER A 55 -2.34 22.45 3.13
N LEU A 56 -1.51 21.59 2.52
CA LEU A 56 -0.72 20.61 3.24
C LEU A 56 0.36 21.29 4.07
N ALA A 57 1.06 22.28 3.50
CA ALA A 57 2.00 23.13 4.21
C ALA A 57 1.35 23.79 5.44
N ALA A 58 0.17 24.41 5.28
CA ALA A 58 -0.56 25.02 6.38
C ALA A 58 -0.97 24.02 7.47
N LYS A 59 -1.39 22.80 7.09
CA LYS A 59 -1.72 21.73 8.03
C LYS A 59 -0.49 21.24 8.79
N VAL A 60 0.65 21.09 8.11
CA VAL A 60 1.91 20.65 8.73
C VAL A 60 2.41 21.71 9.72
N ALA A 61 2.30 23.00 9.37
CA ALA A 61 2.59 24.11 10.27
C ALA A 61 1.69 24.11 11.52
N ALA A 62 0.42 23.72 11.36
CA ALA A 62 -0.56 23.68 12.45
C ALA A 62 -0.45 22.46 13.37
N LEU A 63 0.33 21.43 13.00
CA LEU A 63 0.52 20.26 13.86
C LEU A 63 1.35 20.64 15.09
N PRO A 64 0.96 20.21 16.30
CA PRO A 64 1.75 20.45 17.51
C PRO A 64 3.14 19.83 17.37
N ASN A 65 4.16 20.57 17.80
CA ASN A 65 5.55 20.15 17.72
C ASN A 65 5.77 19.05 18.77
N ARG A 66 5.67 17.79 18.36
CA ARG A 66 6.16 16.68 19.20
C ARG A 66 7.67 16.72 19.12
N HIS A 67 8.30 17.49 20.02
CA HIS A 67 9.67 17.22 20.40
C HIS A 67 9.78 15.74 20.73
N ALA A 68 10.81 15.08 20.19
CA ALA A 68 11.17 13.75 20.59
C ALA A 68 11.22 13.69 22.13
N PRO A 69 10.64 12.66 22.78
CA PRO A 69 10.86 12.49 24.20
C PRO A 69 12.37 12.37 24.42
N ASP A 70 12.88 13.19 25.32
CA ASP A 70 14.24 13.15 25.83
C ASP A 70 14.46 11.75 26.42
N ILE A 71 15.13 10.88 25.67
CA ILE A 71 15.43 9.52 26.12
C ILE A 71 16.65 9.64 27.03
N ALA A 72 16.40 9.88 28.31
CA ALA A 72 17.40 9.68 29.35
C ALA A 72 17.91 8.22 29.26
N PRO A 73 19.24 7.99 29.35
CA PRO A 73 19.80 6.66 29.13
C PRO A 73 19.37 5.71 30.25
N ALA A 74 18.54 4.73 29.90
CA ALA A 74 18.17 3.62 30.75
C ALA A 74 19.40 2.74 31.01
N THR A 75 19.63 2.47 32.29
CA THR A 75 20.72 1.65 32.81
C THR A 75 20.59 0.21 32.31
N THR A 76 21.62 -0.27 31.62
CA THR A 76 21.75 -1.65 31.15
C THR A 76 21.93 -2.60 32.32
N GLY A 77 20.96 -3.48 32.56
CA GLY A 77 21.14 -4.70 33.35
C GLY A 77 21.19 -5.91 32.40
N PRO A 78 22.19 -6.79 32.49
CA PRO A 78 22.27 -8.00 31.67
C PRO A 78 21.66 -9.18 32.43
N ASP A 79 20.67 -9.87 31.87
CA ASP A 79 20.69 -11.35 31.86
C ASP A 79 19.55 -11.98 31.06
N ALA A 80 19.77 -13.25 30.75
CA ALA A 80 18.82 -14.29 30.38
C ALA A 80 18.48 -14.39 28.89
N ALA A 81 19.44 -14.98 28.18
CA ALA A 81 19.15 -15.93 27.11
C ALA A 81 18.05 -16.92 27.54
N ALA A 82 16.94 -16.92 26.81
CA ALA A 82 16.02 -18.04 26.76
C ALA A 82 15.85 -18.42 25.29
N ALA A 83 16.55 -19.48 24.90
CA ALA A 83 16.30 -20.21 23.67
C ALA A 83 14.81 -20.57 23.58
N HIS A 84 14.17 -20.23 22.47
CA HIS A 84 12.92 -20.85 22.04
C HIS A 84 13.19 -21.46 20.66
N GLU A 85 13.44 -22.76 20.68
CA GLU A 85 13.27 -23.65 19.52
C GLU A 85 11.78 -23.74 19.13
N PRO A 86 11.48 -24.13 17.88
CA PRO A 86 10.35 -23.63 17.11
C PRO A 86 9.06 -24.32 17.53
N SER A 87 8.14 -23.54 18.12
CA SER A 87 6.81 -24.04 18.43
C SER A 87 5.96 -24.13 17.17
N ALA A 88 5.13 -25.18 17.16
CA ALA A 88 4.28 -25.66 16.09
C ALA A 88 3.59 -24.57 15.27
N THR A 89 3.47 -24.84 13.97
CA THR A 89 2.78 -24.06 12.94
C THR A 89 1.38 -23.65 13.38
N GLU A 90 1.27 -22.49 14.03
CA GLU A 90 0.02 -21.76 14.18
C GLU A 90 -0.44 -21.43 12.77
N ARG A 91 -1.49 -22.12 12.29
CA ARG A 91 -2.11 -21.79 11.01
C ARG A 91 -2.65 -20.37 11.12
N VAL A 92 -1.87 -19.41 10.60
CA VAL A 92 -2.27 -18.01 10.44
C VAL A 92 -3.66 -18.01 9.81
N ALA A 93 -4.63 -17.38 10.48
CA ALA A 93 -5.98 -17.29 9.96
C ALA A 93 -5.95 -16.66 8.56
N PHE A 94 -6.67 -17.27 7.61
CA PHE A 94 -6.71 -16.78 6.24
C PHE A 94 -7.33 -15.38 6.17
N ASP A 95 -6.60 -14.43 5.58
CA ASP A 95 -7.08 -13.06 5.34
C ASP A 95 -7.47 -12.89 3.86
N PRO A 96 -8.78 -12.73 3.54
CA PRO A 96 -9.25 -12.54 2.17
C PRO A 96 -8.85 -11.18 1.55
N PHE A 97 -8.31 -10.25 2.34
CA PHE A 97 -7.85 -8.92 1.90
C PHE A 97 -6.33 -8.79 1.85
N ALA A 98 -5.57 -9.87 2.13
CA ALA A 98 -4.10 -9.86 2.09
C ALA A 98 -3.54 -9.37 0.74
N PHE A 99 -4.30 -9.53 -0.34
CA PHE A 99 -4.04 -8.92 -1.64
C PHE A 99 -5.33 -8.66 -2.42
N SER A 100 -5.32 -7.71 -3.36
CA SER A 100 -6.44 -7.47 -4.27
C SER A 100 -6.21 -8.15 -5.62
N ALA A 101 -7.12 -9.04 -6.01
CA ALA A 101 -7.06 -9.77 -7.28
C ALA A 101 -7.03 -8.82 -8.49
N VAL A 102 -7.88 -7.79 -8.50
CA VAL A 102 -7.96 -6.80 -9.59
C VAL A 102 -6.69 -5.96 -9.69
N VAL A 103 -6.11 -5.54 -8.55
CA VAL A 103 -4.87 -4.74 -8.55
C VAL A 103 -3.68 -5.58 -9.00
N LEU A 104 -3.58 -6.82 -8.51
CA LEU A 104 -2.52 -7.74 -8.89
C LEU A 104 -2.60 -8.07 -10.39
N LEU A 105 -3.79 -8.39 -10.88
CA LEU A 105 -4.07 -8.61 -12.30
C LEU A 105 -3.65 -7.40 -13.15
N LYS A 106 -4.05 -6.19 -12.76
CA LYS A 106 -3.72 -4.96 -13.51
C LYS A 106 -2.21 -4.68 -13.56
N ARG A 107 -1.47 -4.99 -12.48
CA ARG A 107 -0.04 -4.68 -12.36
C ARG A 107 0.87 -5.75 -12.93
N GLN A 108 0.52 -7.02 -12.78
CA GLN A 108 1.40 -8.15 -13.03
C GLN A 108 0.79 -9.20 -13.99
N GLY A 109 -0.49 -9.06 -14.34
CA GLY A 109 -1.19 -9.94 -15.28
C GLY A 109 -1.74 -11.22 -14.65
N ALA A 110 -2.48 -11.97 -15.48
CA ALA A 110 -3.22 -13.15 -15.04
C ALA A 110 -2.33 -14.27 -14.50
N LYS A 111 -1.13 -14.46 -15.07
CA LYS A 111 -0.17 -15.48 -14.61
C LYS A 111 0.30 -15.25 -13.18
N ALA A 112 0.55 -13.99 -12.81
CA ALA A 112 0.94 -13.64 -11.45
C ALA A 112 -0.19 -13.83 -10.45
N LEU A 113 -1.43 -13.50 -10.86
CA LEU A 113 -2.61 -13.78 -10.04
C LEU A 113 -2.82 -15.28 -9.83
N LEU A 114 -2.70 -16.11 -10.87
CA LEU A 114 -2.79 -17.57 -10.74
C LEU A 114 -1.75 -18.11 -9.76
N LYS A 115 -0.49 -17.69 -9.89
CA LYS A 115 0.58 -18.10 -8.97
C LYS A 115 0.28 -17.71 -7.52
N GLN A 116 -0.34 -16.56 -7.29
CA GLN A 116 -0.75 -16.15 -5.95
C GLN A 116 -1.93 -16.99 -5.42
N LEU A 117 -2.86 -17.39 -6.29
CA LEU A 117 -3.99 -18.24 -5.92
C LEU A 117 -3.57 -19.70 -5.69
N GLU A 118 -2.47 -20.15 -6.30
CA GLU A 118 -1.87 -21.46 -6.05
C GLU A 118 -1.40 -21.63 -4.60
N THR A 119 -1.04 -20.54 -3.91
CA THR A 119 -0.65 -20.60 -2.49
C THR A 119 -1.84 -20.81 -1.55
N ILE A 120 -3.08 -20.75 -2.06
CA ILE A 120 -4.30 -20.99 -1.31
C ILE A 120 -4.80 -22.39 -1.67
N GLU A 121 -4.65 -23.34 -0.75
CA GLU A 121 -4.99 -24.75 -0.97
C GLU A 121 -6.48 -25.06 -0.73
N SER A 122 -7.16 -24.20 0.03
CA SER A 122 -8.54 -24.40 0.48
C SER A 122 -9.55 -23.75 -0.47
N ALA A 123 -10.47 -24.57 -0.99
CA ALA A 123 -11.61 -24.08 -1.79
C ALA A 123 -12.46 -23.06 -1.00
N ALA A 124 -12.67 -23.29 0.29
CA ALA A 124 -13.44 -22.39 1.14
C ALA A 124 -12.77 -21.01 1.27
N ASP A 125 -11.44 -20.96 1.34
CA ASP A 125 -10.71 -19.70 1.44
C ASP A 125 -10.66 -18.95 0.11
N LEU A 126 -10.57 -19.67 -1.00
CA LEU A 126 -10.75 -19.10 -2.34
C LEU A 126 -12.15 -18.53 -2.55
N GLN A 127 -13.20 -19.21 -2.08
CA GLN A 127 -14.57 -18.70 -2.13
C GLN A 127 -14.73 -17.44 -1.27
N ARG A 128 -14.18 -17.44 -0.04
CA ARG A 128 -14.16 -16.25 0.83
C ARG A 128 -13.45 -15.08 0.18
N LEU A 129 -12.33 -15.31 -0.49
CA LEU A 129 -11.63 -14.28 -1.25
C LEU A 129 -12.50 -13.73 -2.37
N ALA A 130 -13.13 -14.61 -3.16
CA ALA A 130 -13.99 -14.20 -4.27
C ALA A 130 -15.21 -13.39 -3.80
N GLU A 131 -15.81 -13.77 -2.67
CA GLU A 131 -16.95 -13.09 -2.06
C GLU A 131 -16.55 -11.73 -1.47
N ALA A 132 -15.48 -11.70 -0.67
CA ALA A 132 -14.95 -10.48 -0.06
C ALA A 132 -14.55 -9.42 -1.09
N GLN A 133 -14.05 -9.85 -2.24
CA GLN A 133 -13.63 -8.96 -3.33
C GLN A 133 -14.71 -8.78 -4.41
N HIS A 134 -15.90 -9.37 -4.22
CA HIS A 134 -17.05 -9.28 -5.11
C HIS A 134 -16.70 -9.58 -6.58
N LEU A 135 -16.05 -10.72 -6.82
CA LEU A 135 -15.58 -11.17 -8.14
C LEU A 135 -16.64 -11.93 -8.96
N GLY A 136 -17.84 -12.16 -8.41
CA GLY A 136 -18.95 -12.79 -9.14
C GLY A 136 -18.73 -14.25 -9.49
N VAL A 137 -17.99 -14.98 -8.64
CA VAL A 137 -17.72 -16.41 -8.83
C VAL A 137 -18.87 -17.24 -8.26
N ASP A 138 -19.24 -18.31 -8.98
CA ASP A 138 -20.28 -19.24 -8.57
C ASP A 138 -19.88 -19.98 -7.28
N ARG A 139 -20.80 -20.04 -6.31
CA ARG A 139 -20.57 -20.65 -4.99
C ARG A 139 -20.63 -22.17 -5.04
N ASP A 140 -21.24 -22.72 -6.08
CA ASP A 140 -21.38 -24.16 -6.26
C ASP A 140 -20.10 -24.82 -6.81
N ILE A 141 -19.10 -24.00 -7.19
CA ILE A 141 -17.79 -24.50 -7.61
C ILE A 141 -17.00 -24.96 -6.37
N THR A 142 -16.85 -26.28 -6.25
CA THR A 142 -16.07 -26.92 -5.18
C THR A 142 -14.67 -27.33 -5.62
N ASP A 143 -14.42 -27.41 -6.93
CA ASP A 143 -13.09 -27.74 -7.48
C ASP A 143 -12.13 -26.54 -7.37
N VAL A 144 -10.99 -26.75 -6.73
CA VAL A 144 -10.01 -25.71 -6.43
C VAL A 144 -9.45 -25.08 -7.71
N GLU A 145 -9.10 -25.89 -8.72
CA GLU A 145 -8.50 -25.38 -9.94
C GLU A 145 -9.51 -24.56 -10.76
N THR A 146 -10.73 -25.07 -10.90
CA THR A 146 -11.84 -24.38 -11.54
C THR A 146 -12.14 -23.06 -10.82
N LEU A 147 -12.13 -23.05 -9.48
CA LEU A 147 -12.37 -21.86 -8.68
C LEU A 147 -11.28 -20.80 -8.88
N ARG A 148 -10.01 -21.20 -8.94
CA ARG A 148 -8.89 -20.28 -9.24
C ARG A 148 -9.05 -19.63 -10.61
N ARG A 149 -9.42 -20.41 -11.63
CA ARG A 149 -9.67 -19.88 -12.99
C ARG A 149 -10.87 -18.94 -13.02
N ALA A 150 -11.95 -19.28 -12.30
CA ALA A 150 -13.13 -18.42 -12.19
C ALA A 150 -12.82 -17.09 -11.50
N ILE A 151 -11.98 -17.10 -10.45
CA ILE A 151 -11.50 -15.88 -9.78
C ILE A 151 -10.74 -14.96 -10.75
N VAL A 152 -9.87 -15.53 -11.59
CA VAL A 152 -9.14 -14.75 -12.60
C VAL A 152 -10.11 -14.13 -13.61
N ALA A 153 -11.04 -14.91 -14.15
CA ALA A 153 -12.04 -14.43 -15.10
C ALA A 153 -12.92 -13.33 -14.49
N GLY A 154 -13.36 -13.50 -13.23
CA GLY A 154 -14.14 -12.50 -12.50
C GLY A 154 -13.37 -11.20 -12.29
N ALA A 155 -12.06 -11.28 -11.99
CA ALA A 155 -11.20 -10.10 -11.87
C ALA A 155 -10.98 -9.39 -13.22
N GLU A 156 -10.85 -10.14 -14.32
CA GLU A 156 -10.74 -9.60 -15.68
C GLU A 156 -12.03 -8.87 -16.09
N GLN A 157 -13.19 -9.49 -15.85
CA GLN A 157 -14.49 -8.88 -16.14
C GLN A 157 -14.68 -7.57 -15.36
N ARG A 158 -14.40 -7.57 -14.05
CA ARG A 158 -14.41 -6.37 -13.21
C ARG A 158 -13.54 -5.24 -13.77
N LEU A 159 -12.37 -5.57 -14.33
CA LEU A 159 -11.47 -4.58 -14.91
C LEU A 159 -12.01 -4.04 -16.24
N ALA A 160 -12.60 -4.92 -17.07
CA ALA A 160 -13.26 -4.56 -18.30
C ALA A 160 -14.47 -3.63 -18.05
N ASP A 161 -15.35 -3.98 -17.11
CA ASP A 161 -16.52 -3.18 -16.75
C ASP A 161 -16.14 -1.78 -16.28
N ARG A 162 -15.09 -1.68 -15.46
CA ARG A 162 -14.55 -0.38 -14.99
C ARG A 162 -13.99 0.46 -16.13
N ARG A 163 -13.38 -0.18 -17.14
CA ARG A 163 -12.87 0.51 -18.32
C ARG A 163 -13.99 1.00 -19.22
N ALA A 164 -15.02 0.17 -19.42
CA ALA A 164 -16.20 0.52 -20.19
C ALA A 164 -16.98 1.68 -19.56
N ALA A 165 -17.14 1.68 -18.23
CA ALA A 165 -17.81 2.77 -17.51
C ALA A 165 -17.04 4.10 -17.48
N ALA A 166 -15.75 4.08 -17.82
CA ALA A 166 -14.89 5.27 -17.85
C ALA A 166 -14.67 5.84 -19.28
N SER A 167 -15.24 5.19 -20.30
CA SER A 167 -15.19 5.62 -21.71
C SER A 167 -16.52 6.25 -22.11
#